data_AF-A0A914DC70-F1
#
_entry.id   AF-A0A914DC70-F1
#
_cell.length_a   1.000
_cell.length_b   1.000
_cell.length_c   1.000
_cell.angle_alpha   90.00
_cell.angle_beta   90.00
_cell.angle_gamma   90.00
#
_symmetry.space_group_name_H-M   'P 1'
#
loop_
_entity.id
_entity.type
_entity.pdbx_description
1 polymer ?
#
loop_
_entity_poly.entity_id
_entity_poly.type
_entity_poly.pdbx_seq_one_letter_code
_entity_poly.pdbx_strand_id
1 'polypeptide(L)'
;MVKFLDNFTVNVYIQSFGFFFINFAFYTQGLIEETVINSYAQHGNIDKHAGYTSQAVNYATLTIANCVAAALVGTLRIRWSLFVGTLTFVIFECGFLFLNEYVLYSTSALLGVGSAILWCAHGKYLALISTKATAARNSAIFFTIYQSGTIFGGIFLLLMFKYADKTDNFDIPLIHILYAVFAGVSFCGLMILSTLPMPKSEGFTIDGIETKMPQMAIMKSTLSLLSDKKILLISVTMLYTGMSLTFWSGIYPTCVAFTKKLNGDSNILLAVTVIMAGVGETLGGVICGVIGYFYKNIRRRVIVTAVTVCNLLVIAVIFINFPKESALDETHELGFITPSTTIAITCGFWLGFNDVIIKVEKHSLF
;
A
#
# COMPACT_ATOMS: atom_id res chain seq x y z
N MET A 1 33.49 -7.55 -6.06
CA MET A 1 33.06 -6.85 -4.83
C MET A 1 32.10 -5.74 -5.24
N VAL A 2 30.79 -5.96 -5.14
CA VAL A 2 29.78 -4.94 -5.51
C VAL A 2 29.81 -3.88 -4.40
N LYS A 3 30.17 -2.64 -4.72
CA LYS A 3 30.10 -1.53 -3.75
C LYS A 3 28.66 -1.42 -3.25
N PHE A 4 28.48 -1.55 -1.94
CA PHE A 4 27.16 -1.50 -1.28
C PHE A 4 26.50 -0.10 -1.38
N LEU A 5 27.26 0.93 -1.75
CA LEU A 5 26.78 2.27 -2.08
C LEU A 5 27.30 2.68 -3.46
N ASP A 6 26.55 2.36 -4.51
CA ASP A 6 26.62 3.15 -5.75
C ASP A 6 25.57 4.27 -5.70
N ASN A 7 25.72 5.30 -6.53
CA ASN A 7 24.79 6.43 -6.55
C ASN A 7 23.35 6.01 -6.87
N PHE A 8 23.15 4.92 -7.62
CA PHE A 8 21.81 4.39 -7.91
C PHE A 8 21.17 3.73 -6.69
N THR A 9 21.93 3.04 -5.86
CA THR A 9 21.45 2.40 -4.63
C THR A 9 21.08 3.47 -3.60
N VAL A 10 21.84 4.56 -3.52
CA VAL A 10 21.46 5.74 -2.71
C VAL A 10 20.11 6.31 -3.17
N ASN A 11 19.90 6.42 -4.49
CA ASN A 11 18.61 6.87 -5.04
C ASN A 11 17.45 5.92 -4.68
N VAL A 12 17.68 4.61 -4.65
CA VAL A 12 16.69 3.64 -4.16
C VAL A 12 16.33 3.95 -2.72
N TYR A 13 17.31 4.15 -1.82
CA TYR A 13 17.03 4.49 -0.42
C TYR A 13 16.20 5.77 -0.29
N ILE A 14 16.59 6.85 -0.96
CA ILE A 14 15.86 8.14 -0.91
C ILE A 14 14.42 7.95 -1.39
N GLN A 15 14.22 7.27 -2.52
CA GLN A 15 12.88 6.98 -3.02
C GLN A 15 12.07 6.16 -2.00
N SER A 16 12.69 5.14 -1.40
CA SER A 16 12.02 4.25 -0.44
C SER A 16 11.60 4.99 0.83
N PHE A 17 12.44 5.90 1.35
CA PHE A 17 12.09 6.74 2.50
C PHE A 17 10.98 7.73 2.17
N GLY A 18 10.96 8.30 0.97
CA GLY A 18 9.84 9.14 0.52
C GLY A 18 8.52 8.37 0.55
N PHE A 19 8.50 7.17 -0.03
CA PHE A 19 7.33 6.29 -0.04
C PHE A 19 6.97 5.75 1.35
N PHE A 20 7.94 5.56 2.24
CA PHE A 20 7.69 5.16 3.63
C PHE A 20 6.79 6.16 4.37
N PHE A 21 7.07 7.46 4.26
CA PHE A 21 6.25 8.48 4.92
C PHE A 21 4.83 8.52 4.34
N ILE A 22 4.69 8.36 3.02
CA ILE A 22 3.38 8.28 2.36
C ILE A 22 2.61 7.03 2.81
N ASN A 23 3.29 5.88 2.88
CA ASN A 23 2.68 4.63 3.32
C ASN A 23 2.21 4.72 4.78
N PHE A 24 3.06 5.28 5.64
CA PHE A 24 2.73 5.47 7.05
C PHE A 24 1.43 6.26 7.20
N ALA A 25 1.32 7.41 6.54
CA ALA A 25 0.13 8.25 6.65
C ALA A 25 -1.10 7.54 6.04
N PHE A 26 -1.03 7.18 4.75
CA PHE A 26 -2.15 6.62 4.02
C PHE A 26 -2.68 5.30 4.61
N TYR A 27 -1.78 4.39 5.00
CA TYR A 27 -2.22 3.10 5.54
C TYR A 27 -2.85 3.25 6.92
N THR A 28 -2.26 4.08 7.78
CA THR A 28 -2.79 4.36 9.12
C THR A 28 -4.15 5.05 9.02
N GLN A 29 -4.26 6.05 8.13
CA GLN A 29 -5.49 6.76 7.83
C GLN A 29 -6.58 5.80 7.35
N GLY A 30 -6.30 4.93 6.37
CA GLY A 30 -7.29 4.00 5.83
C GLY A 30 -7.86 3.02 6.85
N LEU A 31 -7.10 2.68 7.91
CA LEU A 31 -7.56 1.81 8.99
C LEU A 31 -8.55 2.48 9.97
N ILE A 32 -8.47 3.81 10.10
CA ILE A 32 -9.32 4.57 11.04
C ILE A 32 -10.37 5.43 10.33
N GLU A 33 -10.33 5.51 9.00
CA GLU A 33 -11.19 6.38 8.20
C GLU A 33 -12.67 6.20 8.51
N GLU A 34 -13.16 4.96 8.50
CA GLU A 34 -14.56 4.66 8.80
C GLU A 34 -14.93 5.05 10.24
N THR A 35 -14.05 4.76 11.21
CA THR A 35 -14.24 5.14 12.61
C THR A 35 -14.33 6.66 12.78
N VAL A 36 -13.44 7.39 12.10
CA VAL A 36 -13.41 8.85 12.08
C VAL A 36 -14.69 9.40 11.46
N ILE A 37 -15.09 8.90 10.30
CA ILE A 37 -16.28 9.37 9.58
C ILE A 37 -17.54 9.10 10.39
N ASN A 38 -17.64 7.95 11.05
CA ASN A 38 -18.78 7.63 11.91
C ASN A 38 -18.90 8.61 13.09
N SER A 39 -17.78 9.09 13.65
CA SER A 39 -17.78 10.17 14.65
C SER A 39 -18.32 11.50 14.10
N TYR A 40 -17.98 11.86 12.85
CA TYR A 40 -18.53 13.05 12.18
C TYR A 40 -19.99 12.87 11.73
N ALA A 41 -20.42 11.67 11.38
CA ALA A 41 -21.79 11.37 10.98
C ALA A 41 -22.79 11.62 12.12
N GLN A 42 -22.36 11.42 13.39
CA GLN A 42 -23.16 11.78 14.57
C GLN A 42 -23.48 13.28 14.64
N HIS A 43 -22.68 14.12 13.98
CA HIS A 43 -22.87 15.57 13.90
C HIS A 43 -23.69 15.99 12.65
N GLY A 44 -24.17 15.04 11.84
CA GLY A 44 -25.18 15.26 10.79
C GLY A 44 -24.67 15.70 9.40
N ASN A 45 -23.35 15.71 9.17
CA ASN A 45 -22.78 16.27 7.93
C ASN A 45 -22.37 15.23 6.87
N ILE A 46 -22.40 13.93 7.19
CA ILE A 46 -21.84 12.85 6.34
C ILE A 46 -22.60 11.55 6.58
N ASP A 47 -22.74 10.72 5.55
CA ASP A 47 -23.30 9.37 5.64
C ASP A 47 -22.45 8.45 6.55
N LYS A 48 -23.11 7.53 7.26
CA LYS A 48 -22.48 6.63 8.23
C LYS A 48 -21.40 5.72 7.62
N HIS A 49 -21.51 5.39 6.32
CA HIS A 49 -20.58 4.52 5.60
C HIS A 49 -19.80 5.23 4.49
N ALA A 50 -19.64 6.56 4.63
CA ALA A 50 -18.91 7.34 3.64
C ALA A 50 -17.41 6.99 3.57
N GLY A 51 -16.83 6.34 4.58
CA GLY A 51 -15.42 5.91 4.56
C GLY A 51 -15.17 4.76 3.59
N TYR A 52 -16.01 3.73 3.63
CA TYR A 52 -15.97 2.67 2.61
C TYR A 52 -16.24 3.22 1.21
N THR A 53 -17.17 4.17 1.07
CA THR A 53 -17.48 4.81 -0.21
C THR A 53 -16.31 5.63 -0.73
N SER A 54 -15.64 6.40 0.14
CA SER A 54 -14.42 7.16 -0.13
C SER A 54 -13.31 6.25 -0.68
N GLN A 55 -13.04 5.13 0.00
CA GLN A 55 -12.07 4.14 -0.47
C GLN A 55 -12.47 3.52 -1.81
N ALA A 56 -13.75 3.19 -2.02
CA ALA A 56 -14.23 2.68 -3.30
C ALA A 56 -14.02 3.69 -4.43
N VAL A 57 -14.29 4.98 -4.20
CA VAL A 57 -14.04 6.07 -5.16
C VAL A 57 -12.54 6.16 -5.50
N ASN A 58 -11.67 6.14 -4.50
CA ASN A 58 -10.21 6.16 -4.68
C ASN A 58 -9.72 5.02 -5.58
N TYR A 59 -10.11 3.77 -5.28
CA TYR A 59 -9.69 2.62 -6.10
C TYR A 59 -10.34 2.58 -7.49
N ALA A 60 -11.58 3.09 -7.63
CA ALA A 60 -12.24 3.22 -8.93
C ALA A 60 -11.52 4.23 -9.83
N THR A 61 -11.20 5.43 -9.32
CA THR A 61 -10.48 6.43 -10.11
C THR A 61 -9.04 6.02 -10.37
N LEU A 62 -8.36 5.35 -9.43
CA LEU A 62 -7.06 4.71 -9.64
C LEU A 62 -7.10 3.72 -10.82
N THR A 63 -8.12 2.87 -10.87
CA THR A 63 -8.29 1.86 -11.93
C THR A 63 -8.44 2.53 -13.30
N ILE A 64 -9.30 3.55 -13.40
CA ILE A 64 -9.52 4.28 -14.65
C ILE A 64 -8.25 5.05 -15.07
N ALA A 65 -7.60 5.72 -14.11
CA ALA A 65 -6.40 6.51 -14.36
C ALA A 65 -5.20 5.67 -14.81
N ASN A 66 -5.08 4.41 -14.36
CA ASN A 66 -4.01 3.51 -14.79
C ASN A 66 -3.99 3.26 -16.31
N CYS A 67 -5.11 3.38 -17.01
CA CYS A 67 -5.17 3.27 -18.48
C CYS A 67 -4.35 4.36 -19.19
N VAL A 68 -4.19 5.53 -18.56
CA VAL A 68 -3.50 6.71 -19.13
C VAL A 68 -2.25 7.12 -18.33
N ALA A 69 -2.00 6.51 -17.17
CA ALA A 69 -0.90 6.86 -16.27
C ALA A 69 0.47 6.85 -16.97
N ALA A 70 0.78 5.84 -17.78
CA ALA A 70 2.04 5.77 -18.52
C ALA A 70 2.22 6.94 -19.51
N ALA A 71 1.13 7.38 -20.16
CA ALA A 71 1.16 8.53 -21.04
C ALA A 71 1.40 9.82 -20.23
N LEU A 72 0.66 10.02 -19.13
CA LEU A 72 0.80 11.16 -18.22
C LEU A 72 2.22 11.26 -17.63
N VAL A 73 2.81 10.15 -17.20
CA VAL A 73 4.20 10.13 -16.69
C VAL A 73 5.20 10.46 -17.80
N GLY A 74 4.92 10.04 -19.04
CA GLY A 74 5.69 10.42 -20.22
C GLY A 74 5.63 11.93 -20.51
N THR A 75 4.51 12.60 -20.22
CA THR A 75 4.32 14.03 -20.46
C THR A 75 4.93 14.89 -19.35
N LEU A 76 4.60 14.58 -18.09
CA LEU A 76 4.99 15.33 -16.91
C LEU A 76 6.45 15.09 -16.53
N ARG A 77 7.10 14.06 -17.09
CA ARG A 77 8.39 13.52 -16.63
C ARG A 77 8.28 12.93 -15.22
N ILE A 78 9.29 12.15 -14.82
CA ILE A 78 9.22 11.38 -13.58
C ILE A 78 9.18 12.30 -12.36
N ARG A 79 10.00 13.35 -12.33
CA ARG A 79 10.05 14.31 -11.21
C ARG A 79 8.70 14.92 -10.87
N TRP A 80 8.02 15.49 -11.86
CA TRP A 80 6.73 16.13 -11.63
C TRP A 80 5.62 15.10 -11.40
N SER A 81 5.73 13.91 -11.98
CA SER A 81 4.78 12.83 -11.70
C SER A 81 4.84 12.38 -10.24
N LEU A 82 6.05 12.25 -9.68
CA LEU A 82 6.23 11.97 -8.25
C LEU A 82 5.72 13.13 -7.39
N PHE A 83 6.01 14.38 -7.75
CA PHE A 83 5.51 15.56 -7.04
C PHE A 83 3.98 15.62 -7.03
N VAL A 84 3.35 15.63 -8.21
CA VAL A 84 1.89 15.75 -8.36
C VAL A 84 1.19 14.57 -7.72
N GLY A 85 1.68 13.35 -7.95
CA GLY A 85 1.12 12.15 -7.34
C GLY A 85 1.15 12.22 -5.81
N THR A 86 2.29 12.59 -5.23
CA THR A 86 2.43 12.70 -3.76
C THR A 86 1.64 13.88 -3.18
N LEU A 87 1.50 14.98 -3.91
CA LEU A 87 0.71 16.13 -3.48
C LEU A 87 -0.77 15.76 -3.27
N THR A 88 -1.31 14.83 -4.06
CA THR A 88 -2.70 14.37 -3.86
C THR A 88 -2.91 13.66 -2.52
N PHE A 89 -1.90 12.95 -1.99
CA PHE A 89 -1.95 12.39 -0.64
C PHE A 89 -2.04 13.49 0.42
N VAL A 90 -1.21 14.53 0.32
CA VAL A 90 -1.27 15.67 1.24
C VAL A 90 -2.63 16.37 1.18
N ILE A 91 -3.18 16.57 -0.02
CA ILE A 91 -4.50 17.20 -0.21
C ILE A 91 -5.60 16.36 0.42
N PHE A 92 -5.54 15.04 0.24
CA PHE A 92 -6.51 14.12 0.82
C PHE A 92 -6.51 14.19 2.36
N GLU A 93 -5.34 14.11 2.99
CA GLU A 93 -5.20 14.24 4.46
C GLU A 93 -5.69 15.61 4.96
N CYS A 94 -5.33 16.70 4.27
CA CYS A 94 -5.83 18.04 4.59
C CYS A 94 -7.35 18.18 4.42
N GLY A 95 -7.97 17.40 3.53
CA GLY A 95 -9.42 17.40 3.30
C GLY A 95 -10.22 17.04 4.57
N PHE A 96 -9.66 16.21 5.45
CA PHE A 96 -10.29 15.84 6.72
C PHE A 96 -10.30 16.97 7.75
N LEU A 97 -9.50 18.04 7.57
CA LEU A 97 -9.57 19.24 8.42
C LEU A 97 -10.83 20.08 8.14
N PHE A 98 -11.44 19.90 6.96
CA PHE A 98 -12.64 20.61 6.51
C PHE A 98 -13.67 19.60 6.01
N LEU A 99 -13.87 18.53 6.77
CA LEU A 99 -14.59 17.36 6.32
C LEU A 99 -16.06 17.67 5.99
N ASN A 100 -16.42 17.40 4.74
CA ASN A 100 -17.80 17.31 4.27
C ASN A 100 -17.85 16.25 3.15
N GLU A 101 -19.05 15.81 2.77
CA GLU A 101 -19.23 14.75 1.77
C GLU A 101 -18.60 15.07 0.40
N TYR A 102 -18.75 16.31 -0.06
CA TYR A 102 -18.18 16.76 -1.34
C TYR A 102 -16.65 16.79 -1.34
N VAL A 103 -16.05 17.29 -0.25
CA VAL A 103 -14.60 17.36 -0.04
C VAL A 103 -14.05 15.94 0.04
N LEU A 104 -14.66 15.07 0.85
CA LEU A 104 -14.24 13.68 1.00
C LEU A 104 -14.18 12.96 -0.35
N TYR A 105 -15.27 12.96 -1.12
CA TYR A 105 -15.30 12.22 -2.40
C TYR A 105 -14.44 12.89 -3.48
N SER A 106 -14.36 14.23 -3.51
CA SER A 106 -13.52 14.92 -4.50
C SER A 106 -12.02 14.70 -4.23
N THR A 107 -11.58 14.76 -2.98
CA THR A 107 -10.19 14.48 -2.62
C THR A 107 -9.85 13.00 -2.78
N SER A 108 -10.80 12.08 -2.51
CA SER A 108 -10.64 10.64 -2.79
C SER A 108 -10.45 10.36 -4.27
N ALA A 109 -11.28 10.98 -5.13
CA ALA A 109 -11.17 10.85 -6.57
C ALA A 109 -9.81 11.35 -7.07
N LEU A 110 -9.37 12.51 -6.56
CA LEU A 110 -8.07 13.10 -6.87
C LEU A 110 -6.91 12.22 -6.40
N LEU A 111 -7.02 11.63 -5.21
CA LEU A 111 -6.03 10.70 -4.66
C LEU A 111 -5.86 9.48 -5.55
N GLY A 112 -6.94 8.90 -6.07
CA GLY A 112 -6.84 7.73 -6.95
C GLY A 112 -6.12 8.04 -8.27
N VAL A 113 -6.42 9.21 -8.88
CA VAL A 113 -5.69 9.68 -10.07
C VAL A 113 -4.21 9.91 -9.75
N GLY A 114 -3.92 10.59 -8.64
CA GLY A 114 -2.55 10.86 -8.20
C GLY A 114 -1.77 9.60 -7.86
N SER A 115 -2.42 8.60 -7.24
CA SER A 115 -1.85 7.29 -6.94
C SER A 115 -1.45 6.53 -8.20
N ALA A 116 -2.27 6.58 -9.26
CA ALA A 116 -1.94 5.97 -10.55
C ALA A 116 -0.66 6.57 -11.15
N ILE A 117 -0.56 7.90 -11.14
CA ILE A 117 0.61 8.64 -11.62
C ILE A 117 1.83 8.33 -10.76
N LEU A 118 1.67 8.34 -9.43
CA LEU A 118 2.74 8.11 -8.46
C LEU A 118 3.36 6.72 -8.62
N TRP A 119 2.54 5.67 -8.62
CA TRP A 119 3.00 4.29 -8.73
C TRP A 119 3.59 3.98 -10.11
N CYS A 120 3.02 4.55 -11.18
CA CYS A 120 3.59 4.43 -12.52
C CYS A 120 4.96 5.12 -12.62
N ALA A 121 5.10 6.32 -12.04
CA ALA A 121 6.37 7.05 -12.00
C ALA A 121 7.41 6.32 -11.14
N HIS A 122 7.00 5.74 -10.02
CA HIS A 122 7.83 4.89 -9.17
C HIS A 122 8.41 3.71 -9.95
N GLY A 123 7.55 2.92 -10.60
CA GLY A 123 7.98 1.74 -11.37
C GLY A 123 8.95 2.12 -12.49
N LYS A 124 8.66 3.20 -13.22
CA LYS A 124 9.57 3.73 -14.26
C LYS A 124 10.90 4.18 -13.67
N TYR A 125 10.90 4.92 -12.56
CA TYR A 125 12.12 5.40 -11.91
C TYR A 125 12.98 4.24 -11.41
N LEU A 126 12.38 3.27 -10.71
CA LEU A 126 13.08 2.11 -10.17
C LEU A 126 13.71 1.27 -11.29
N ALA A 127 13.04 1.14 -12.43
CA ALA A 127 13.57 0.48 -13.62
C ALA A 127 14.80 1.22 -14.20
N LEU A 128 14.79 2.56 -14.25
CA LEU A 128 15.91 3.35 -14.78
C LEU A 128 17.17 3.30 -13.90
N ILE A 129 17.01 3.12 -12.59
CA ILE A 129 18.13 3.02 -11.64
C ILE A 129 18.49 1.56 -11.30
N SER A 130 17.91 0.60 -12.01
CA SER A 130 18.14 -0.83 -11.81
C SER A 130 18.66 -1.50 -13.08
N THR A 131 19.43 -2.56 -12.89
CA THR A 131 19.86 -3.46 -13.97
C THR A 131 19.21 -4.82 -13.77
N LYS A 132 19.24 -5.71 -14.78
CA LYS A 132 18.74 -7.09 -14.62
C LYS A 132 19.35 -7.83 -13.42
N ALA A 133 20.59 -7.50 -13.04
CA ALA A 133 21.27 -8.10 -11.89
C ALA A 133 20.88 -7.47 -10.55
N THR A 134 20.47 -6.19 -10.53
CA THR A 134 20.18 -5.43 -9.31
C THR A 134 18.68 -5.20 -9.07
N ALA A 135 17.81 -5.45 -10.06
CA ALA A 135 16.37 -5.19 -9.98
C ALA A 135 15.69 -5.88 -8.79
N ALA A 136 15.99 -7.16 -8.56
CA ALA A 136 15.43 -7.90 -7.42
C ALA A 136 15.89 -7.30 -6.07
N ARG A 137 17.19 -6.99 -5.94
CA ARG A 137 17.76 -6.37 -4.74
C ARG A 137 17.16 -4.99 -4.48
N ASN A 138 17.14 -4.13 -5.50
CA ASN A 138 16.64 -2.76 -5.39
C ASN A 138 15.13 -2.74 -5.08
N SER A 139 14.36 -3.64 -5.68
CA SER A 139 12.93 -3.83 -5.35
C SER A 139 12.75 -4.32 -3.91
N ALA A 140 13.57 -5.27 -3.46
CA ALA A 140 13.52 -5.75 -2.08
C ALA A 140 13.85 -4.64 -1.07
N ILE A 141 14.88 -3.84 -1.32
CA ILE A 141 15.21 -2.67 -0.49
C ILE A 141 14.01 -1.70 -0.43
N PHE A 142 13.43 -1.40 -1.60
CA PHE A 142 12.27 -0.52 -1.67
C PHE A 142 11.09 -1.03 -0.86
N PHE A 143 10.62 -2.25 -1.13
CA PHE A 143 9.45 -2.80 -0.45
C PHE A 143 9.69 -2.99 1.05
N THR A 144 10.91 -3.36 1.47
CA THR A 144 11.24 -3.48 2.90
C THR A 144 11.08 -2.15 3.62
N ILE A 145 11.65 -1.07 3.08
CA ILE A 145 11.58 0.25 3.71
C ILE A 145 10.16 0.80 3.61
N TYR A 146 9.53 0.76 2.43
CA TYR A 146 8.15 1.21 2.22
C TYR A 146 7.17 0.53 3.18
N GLN A 147 7.22 -0.80 3.29
CA GLN A 147 6.29 -1.57 4.11
C GLN A 147 6.61 -1.50 5.61
N SER A 148 7.83 -1.16 6.01
CA SER A 148 8.10 -0.87 7.43
C SER A 148 7.20 0.26 7.96
N GLY A 149 6.66 1.12 7.08
CA GLY A 149 5.64 2.12 7.42
C GLY A 149 4.39 1.53 8.08
N THR A 150 4.01 0.30 7.72
CA THR A 150 2.91 -0.45 8.34
C THR A 150 3.16 -0.72 9.83
N ILE A 151 4.41 -1.02 10.22
CA ILE A 151 4.80 -1.24 11.62
C ILE A 151 4.60 0.04 12.41
N PHE A 152 5.16 1.15 11.92
CA PHE A 152 5.07 2.44 12.61
C PHE A 152 3.62 2.94 12.64
N GLY A 153 2.85 2.72 11.59
CA GLY A 153 1.42 3.03 11.55
C GLY A 153 0.63 2.25 12.60
N GLY A 154 0.87 0.94 12.72
CA GLY A 154 0.28 0.12 13.77
C GLY A 154 0.68 0.55 15.19
N ILE A 155 1.96 0.91 15.41
CA ILE A 155 2.42 1.46 16.70
C ILE A 155 1.70 2.77 17.01
N PHE A 156 1.56 3.64 16.01
CA PHE A 156 0.86 4.91 16.15
C PHE A 156 -0.62 4.70 16.51
N LEU A 157 -1.32 3.75 15.85
CA LEU A 157 -2.69 3.37 16.21
C LEU A 157 -2.79 2.86 17.65
N LEU A 158 -1.85 2.01 18.08
CA LEU A 158 -1.84 1.48 19.44
C LEU A 158 -1.71 2.60 20.48
N LEU A 159 -0.86 3.59 20.21
CA LEU A 159 -0.72 4.77 21.07
C LEU A 159 -1.98 5.63 21.07
N MET A 160 -2.61 5.82 19.91
CA MET A 160 -3.86 6.57 19.77
C MET A 160 -5.02 5.91 20.52
N PHE A 161 -5.22 4.61 20.35
CA PHE A 161 -6.31 3.90 21.05
C PHE A 161 -6.12 3.92 22.56
N LYS A 162 -4.90 3.75 23.07
CA LYS A 162 -4.60 3.89 24.50
C LYS A 162 -4.81 5.31 25.04
N TYR A 163 -4.71 6.32 24.18
CA TYR A 163 -4.99 7.70 24.56
C TYR A 163 -6.49 7.97 24.59
N ALA A 164 -7.21 7.55 23.53
CA ALA A 164 -8.66 7.71 23.41
C ALA A 164 -9.43 6.99 24.54
N ASP A 165 -9.01 5.78 24.91
CA ASP A 165 -9.59 4.99 26.00
C ASP A 165 -9.43 5.67 27.38
N LYS A 166 -8.42 6.53 27.54
CA LYS A 166 -8.23 7.34 28.75
C LYS A 166 -9.08 8.61 28.78
N THR A 167 -9.52 9.08 27.62
CA THR A 167 -10.22 10.36 27.47
C THR A 167 -11.70 10.22 27.16
N ASP A 168 -12.23 8.99 27.07
CA ASP A 168 -13.62 8.61 26.76
C ASP A 168 -14.25 9.20 25.47
N ASN A 169 -13.52 10.06 24.74
CA ASN A 169 -14.00 10.69 23.51
C ASN A 169 -12.96 10.65 22.38
N PHE A 170 -13.40 10.21 21.20
CA PHE A 170 -12.75 10.50 19.92
C PHE A 170 -13.26 11.87 19.42
N ASP A 171 -12.87 12.93 20.13
CA ASP A 171 -13.36 14.28 19.89
C ASP A 171 -12.78 14.91 18.61
N ILE A 172 -13.55 15.79 17.97
CA ILE A 172 -13.19 16.49 16.72
C ILE A 172 -11.79 17.14 16.76
N PRO A 173 -11.36 17.83 17.84
CA PRO A 173 -10.00 18.34 17.98
C PRO A 173 -8.90 17.27 17.86
N LEU A 174 -9.12 16.07 18.42
CA LEU A 174 -8.15 14.97 18.33
C LEU A 174 -8.00 14.51 16.87
N ILE A 175 -9.12 14.43 16.14
CA ILE A 175 -9.14 14.07 14.71
C ILE A 175 -8.40 15.14 13.90
N HIS A 176 -8.60 16.44 14.16
CA HIS A 176 -7.87 17.49 13.46
C HIS A 176 -6.35 17.41 13.71
N ILE A 177 -5.92 17.14 14.95
CA ILE A 177 -4.49 16.96 15.27
C ILE A 177 -3.93 15.75 14.52
N LEU A 178 -4.67 14.64 14.51
CA LEU A 178 -4.31 13.40 13.85
C LEU A 178 -4.08 13.60 12.33
N TYR A 179 -5.04 14.21 11.64
CA TYR A 179 -4.90 14.49 10.21
C TYR A 179 -3.89 15.60 9.91
N ALA A 180 -3.66 16.54 10.82
CA ALA A 180 -2.54 17.48 10.69
C ALA A 180 -1.18 16.76 10.76
N VAL A 181 -1.04 15.74 11.63
CA VAL A 181 0.15 14.89 11.69
C VAL A 181 0.31 14.08 10.40
N PHE A 182 -0.74 13.43 9.90
CA PHE A 182 -0.67 12.68 8.64
C PHE A 182 -0.35 13.55 7.44
N ALA A 183 -0.96 14.74 7.34
CA ALA A 183 -0.63 15.72 6.31
C ALA A 183 0.84 16.17 6.41
N GLY A 184 1.34 16.45 7.62
CA GLY A 184 2.74 16.82 7.85
C GLY A 184 3.71 15.72 7.46
N VAL A 185 3.42 14.47 7.83
CA VAL A 185 4.23 13.30 7.45
C VAL A 185 4.21 13.09 5.93
N SER A 186 3.03 13.18 5.31
CA SER A 186 2.90 13.10 3.85
C SER A 186 3.66 14.22 3.14
N PHE A 187 3.67 15.43 3.72
CA PHE A 187 4.45 16.55 3.20
C PHE A 187 5.95 16.30 3.30
N CYS A 188 6.45 15.66 4.36
CA CYS A 188 7.84 15.20 4.40
C CYS A 188 8.14 14.22 3.26
N GLY A 189 7.26 13.25 3.01
CA GLY A 189 7.36 12.35 1.85
C GLY A 189 7.41 13.09 0.52
N LEU A 190 6.53 14.08 0.33
CA LEU A 190 6.53 14.96 -0.85
C LEU A 190 7.88 15.66 -1.02
N MET A 191 8.43 16.29 0.03
CA MET A 191 9.70 17.02 -0.06
C MET A 191 10.87 16.10 -0.45
N ILE A 192 10.93 14.89 0.10
CA ILE A 192 11.95 13.90 -0.24
C ILE A 192 11.82 13.47 -1.71
N LEU A 193 10.61 13.14 -2.17
CA LEU A 193 10.38 12.71 -3.55
C LEU A 193 10.58 13.85 -4.58
N SER A 194 10.33 15.10 -4.17
CA SER A 194 10.52 16.30 -5.00
C SER A 194 11.99 16.64 -5.25
N THR A 195 12.85 16.25 -4.31
CA THR A 195 14.30 16.46 -4.35
C THR A 195 15.07 15.23 -4.81
N LEU A 196 14.35 14.15 -5.17
CA LEU A 196 14.92 12.89 -5.65
C LEU A 196 15.81 13.11 -6.89
N PRO A 197 17.07 12.64 -6.89
CA PRO A 197 17.96 12.79 -8.03
C PRO A 197 17.44 12.05 -9.26
N MET A 198 17.34 12.75 -10.40
CA MET A 198 16.81 12.16 -11.63
C MET A 198 17.93 11.51 -12.47
N PRO A 199 17.72 10.31 -13.04
CA PRO A 199 18.67 9.72 -13.98
C PRO A 199 18.78 10.57 -15.25
N LYS A 200 19.97 10.57 -15.89
CA LYS A 200 20.30 11.46 -17.01
C LYS A 200 19.49 11.20 -18.30
N SER A 201 18.88 10.02 -18.45
CA SER A 201 17.95 9.73 -19.55
C SER A 201 16.63 9.24 -18.98
N GLU A 202 15.57 10.03 -19.21
CA GLU A 202 14.19 9.68 -18.85
C GLU A 202 13.44 9.04 -20.05
N GLY A 203 14.09 9.00 -21.22
CA GLY A 203 13.57 8.46 -22.47
C GLY A 203 14.07 7.03 -22.77
N PHE A 204 13.38 6.34 -23.69
CA PHE A 204 13.93 5.14 -24.29
C PHE A 204 15.02 5.55 -25.29
N THR A 205 16.24 5.10 -25.05
CA THR A 205 17.33 5.20 -26.02
C THR A 205 17.31 3.95 -26.90
N ILE A 206 16.99 4.13 -28.18
CA ILE A 206 17.23 3.13 -29.22
C ILE A 206 18.43 3.64 -30.01
N ASP A 207 19.51 2.86 -30.06
CA ASP A 207 20.76 3.22 -30.78
C ASP A 207 21.33 4.59 -30.43
N GLY A 208 21.26 5.00 -29.16
CA GLY A 208 21.83 6.25 -28.67
C GLY A 208 21.01 7.52 -28.99
N ILE A 209 19.84 7.38 -29.60
CA ILE A 209 18.91 8.48 -29.89
C ILE A 209 17.76 8.45 -28.87
N GLU A 210 17.53 9.56 -28.16
CA GLU A 210 16.31 9.72 -27.36
C GLU A 210 15.09 9.87 -28.28
N THR A 211 14.40 8.75 -28.53
CA THR A 211 13.13 8.79 -29.25
C THR A 211 12.00 9.15 -28.28
N LYS A 212 11.46 10.36 -28.43
CA LYS A 212 10.15 10.70 -27.83
C LYS A 212 9.05 10.01 -28.63
N MET A 213 8.57 8.87 -28.13
CA MET A 213 7.37 8.26 -28.72
C MET A 213 6.17 9.20 -28.56
N PRO A 214 5.34 9.38 -29.59
CA PRO A 214 4.09 10.15 -29.48
C PRO A 214 3.21 9.56 -28.37
N GLN A 215 2.59 10.41 -27.56
CA GLN A 215 1.78 9.97 -26.41
C GLN A 215 0.62 9.04 -26.82
N MET A 216 0.01 9.32 -27.98
CA MET A 216 -1.02 8.47 -28.57
C MET A 216 -0.47 7.08 -28.94
N ALA A 217 0.79 6.99 -29.35
CA ALA A 217 1.45 5.71 -29.64
C ALA A 217 1.76 4.94 -28.35
N ILE A 218 2.17 5.62 -27.28
CA ILE A 218 2.36 5.02 -25.95
C ILE A 218 1.03 4.46 -25.45
N MET A 219 -0.05 5.25 -25.50
CA MET A 219 -1.38 4.82 -25.06
C MET A 219 -1.90 3.65 -25.90
N LYS A 220 -1.78 3.71 -27.24
CA LYS A 220 -2.14 2.58 -28.12
C LYS A 220 -1.32 1.32 -27.83
N SER A 221 -0.04 1.48 -27.52
CA SER A 221 0.84 0.35 -27.16
C SER A 221 0.45 -0.25 -25.80
N THR A 222 0.15 0.58 -24.80
CA THR A 222 -0.34 0.10 -23.49
C THR A 222 -1.65 -0.67 -23.65
N LEU A 223 -2.59 -0.16 -24.46
CA LEU A 223 -3.86 -0.83 -24.72
C LEU A 223 -3.69 -2.11 -25.56
N SER A 224 -2.75 -2.14 -26.51
CA SER A 224 -2.49 -3.36 -27.30
C SER A 224 -1.85 -4.47 -26.45
N LEU A 225 -1.05 -4.12 -25.44
CA LEU A 225 -0.49 -5.07 -24.47
C LEU A 225 -1.56 -5.81 -23.67
N LEU A 226 -2.76 -5.25 -23.49
CA LEU A 226 -3.88 -5.94 -22.82
C LEU A 226 -4.31 -7.21 -23.58
N SER A 227 -4.05 -7.29 -24.89
CA SER A 227 -4.36 -8.45 -25.73
C SER A 227 -3.19 -9.43 -25.87
N ASP A 228 -2.03 -9.13 -25.29
CA ASP A 228 -0.87 -10.02 -25.33
C ASP A 228 -1.09 -11.24 -24.41
N LYS A 229 -0.90 -12.45 -24.95
CA LYS A 229 -1.15 -13.71 -24.22
C LYS A 229 -0.30 -13.85 -22.95
N LYS A 230 0.94 -13.34 -22.94
CA LYS A 230 1.81 -13.39 -21.76
C LYS A 230 1.34 -12.41 -20.71
N ILE A 231 0.93 -11.21 -21.12
CA ILE A 231 0.36 -10.20 -20.21
C ILE A 231 -0.93 -10.74 -19.60
N LEU A 232 -1.85 -11.30 -20.39
CA LEU A 232 -3.09 -11.91 -19.90
C LEU A 232 -2.85 -13.00 -18.85
N LEU A 233 -1.86 -13.88 -19.06
CA LEU A 233 -1.49 -14.89 -18.07
C LEU A 233 -0.95 -14.27 -16.77
N ILE A 234 -0.14 -13.21 -16.89
CA ILE A 234 0.37 -12.46 -15.74
C ILE A 234 -0.78 -11.71 -15.04
N SER A 235 -1.76 -11.19 -15.78
CA SER A 235 -2.92 -10.47 -15.25
C SER A 235 -3.71 -11.32 -14.26
N VAL A 236 -3.85 -12.63 -14.48
CA VAL A 236 -4.49 -13.54 -13.50
C VAL A 236 -3.73 -13.55 -12.17
N THR A 237 -2.39 -13.57 -12.23
CA THR A 237 -1.56 -13.50 -11.03
C THR A 237 -1.60 -12.12 -10.37
N MET A 238 -1.75 -11.04 -11.14
CA MET A 238 -1.94 -9.67 -10.65
C MET A 238 -3.31 -9.48 -9.97
N LEU A 239 -4.35 -10.09 -10.54
CA LEU A 239 -5.68 -10.10 -9.97
C LEU A 239 -5.70 -10.77 -8.59
N TYR A 240 -5.07 -11.95 -8.47
CA TYR A 240 -4.94 -12.64 -7.19
C TYR A 240 -4.25 -11.78 -6.13
N THR A 241 -3.16 -11.09 -6.46
CA THR A 241 -2.53 -10.20 -5.48
C THR A 241 -3.36 -8.98 -5.13
N GLY A 242 -4.11 -8.44 -6.08
CA GLY A 242 -5.06 -7.36 -5.79
C GLY A 242 -6.08 -7.83 -4.77
N MET A 243 -6.69 -9.00 -5.00
CA MET A 243 -7.63 -9.61 -4.06
C MET A 243 -6.99 -9.87 -2.69
N SER A 244 -5.79 -10.44 -2.65
CA SER A 244 -5.06 -10.71 -1.40
C SER A 244 -4.74 -9.42 -0.65
N LEU A 245 -4.34 -8.36 -1.36
CA LEU A 245 -4.05 -7.05 -0.77
C LEU A 245 -5.32 -6.46 -0.16
N THR A 246 -6.42 -6.42 -0.90
CA THR A 246 -7.72 -5.92 -0.40
C THR A 246 -8.23 -6.73 0.79
N PHE A 247 -8.03 -8.04 0.79
CA PHE A 247 -8.38 -8.89 1.92
C PHE A 247 -7.55 -8.53 3.16
N TRP A 248 -6.22 -8.45 3.00
CA TRP A 248 -5.30 -8.14 4.10
C TRP A 248 -5.48 -6.71 4.63
N SER A 249 -5.67 -5.70 3.78
CA SER A 249 -5.72 -4.30 4.19
C SER A 249 -7.13 -3.80 4.58
N GLY A 250 -8.19 -4.43 4.09
CA GLY A 250 -9.56 -3.97 4.29
C GLY A 250 -10.40 -4.92 5.15
N ILE A 251 -10.56 -6.17 4.71
CA ILE A 251 -11.49 -7.13 5.33
C ILE A 251 -10.91 -7.71 6.62
N TYR A 252 -9.63 -8.08 6.63
CA TYR A 252 -9.02 -8.72 7.78
C TYR A 252 -8.95 -7.82 9.03
N PRO A 253 -8.59 -6.52 8.92
CA PRO A 253 -8.61 -5.60 10.05
C PRO A 253 -10.03 -5.42 10.62
N THR A 254 -11.07 -5.34 9.79
CA THR A 254 -12.46 -5.24 10.29
C THR A 254 -12.88 -6.50 11.04
N CYS A 255 -12.55 -7.69 10.52
CA CYS A 255 -12.77 -8.96 11.23
C CYS A 255 -12.16 -8.96 12.65
N VAL A 256 -10.94 -8.45 12.80
CA VAL A 256 -10.25 -8.36 14.09
C VAL A 256 -10.93 -7.32 15.00
N ALA A 257 -11.28 -6.16 14.45
CA ALA A 257 -11.88 -5.05 15.21
C ALA A 257 -13.31 -5.35 15.70
N PHE A 258 -14.10 -6.06 14.90
CA PHE A 258 -15.53 -6.28 15.16
C PHE A 258 -15.85 -7.57 15.91
N THR A 259 -14.88 -8.49 16.07
CA THR A 259 -15.08 -9.72 16.83
C THR A 259 -14.86 -9.47 18.34
N LYS A 260 -15.95 -9.24 19.08
CA LYS A 260 -15.90 -8.93 20.52
C LYS A 260 -15.58 -10.12 21.43
N LYS A 261 -15.62 -11.35 20.88
CA LYS A 261 -15.24 -12.58 21.59
C LYS A 261 -13.73 -12.84 21.65
N LEU A 262 -12.92 -12.04 20.95
CA LEU A 262 -11.47 -12.11 21.09
C LEU A 262 -11.07 -11.65 22.49
N ASN A 263 -10.19 -12.39 23.14
CA ASN A 263 -9.69 -12.01 24.46
C ASN A 263 -8.84 -10.74 24.34
N GLY A 264 -9.31 -9.64 24.92
CA GLY A 264 -8.64 -8.34 24.94
C GLY A 264 -9.49 -7.21 24.35
N ASP A 265 -8.97 -5.99 24.41
CA ASP A 265 -9.54 -4.84 23.71
C ASP A 265 -9.35 -5.01 22.20
N SER A 266 -10.45 -5.00 21.45
CA SER A 266 -10.47 -5.15 19.98
C SER A 266 -9.59 -4.11 19.27
N ASN A 267 -9.52 -2.88 19.77
CA ASN A 267 -8.72 -1.81 19.18
C ASN A 267 -7.21 -2.06 19.36
N ILE A 268 -6.81 -2.49 20.55
CA ILE A 268 -5.42 -2.87 20.83
C ILE A 268 -5.04 -4.09 19.98
N LEU A 269 -5.93 -5.07 19.87
CA LEU A 269 -5.69 -6.27 19.08
C LEU A 269 -5.56 -6.00 17.58
N LEU A 270 -6.39 -5.10 17.05
CA LEU A 270 -6.27 -4.59 15.69
C LEU A 270 -4.87 -4.01 15.46
N ALA A 271 -4.44 -3.08 16.33
CA ALA A 271 -3.15 -2.44 16.20
C ALA A 271 -1.98 -3.43 16.29
N VAL A 272 -2.02 -4.39 17.22
CA VAL A 272 -1.00 -5.45 17.35
C VAL A 272 -0.96 -6.33 16.10
N THR A 273 -2.11 -6.67 15.53
CA THR A 273 -2.18 -7.50 14.32
C THR A 273 -1.57 -6.77 13.11
N VAL A 274 -1.82 -5.47 12.98
CA VAL A 274 -1.21 -4.61 11.95
C VAL A 274 0.31 -4.51 12.14
N ILE A 275 0.79 -4.32 13.38
CA ILE A 275 2.23 -4.33 13.68
C ILE A 275 2.85 -5.65 13.24
N MET A 276 2.25 -6.78 13.61
CA MET A 276 2.80 -8.10 13.30
C MET A 276 2.83 -8.38 11.81
N ALA A 277 1.86 -7.89 11.05
CA ALA A 277 1.92 -7.96 9.60
C ALA A 277 3.00 -7.08 9.00
N GLY A 278 3.17 -5.84 9.49
CA GLY A 278 4.30 -4.99 9.09
C GLY A 278 5.65 -5.64 9.40
N VAL A 279 5.76 -6.39 10.51
CA VAL A 279 6.95 -7.20 10.84
C VAL A 279 7.13 -8.33 9.83
N GLY A 280 6.06 -9.04 9.47
CA GLY A 280 6.07 -10.06 8.42
C GLY A 280 6.52 -9.51 7.06
N GLU A 281 5.94 -8.38 6.66
CA GLU A 281 6.29 -7.59 5.47
C GLU A 281 7.78 -7.20 5.46
N THR A 282 8.28 -6.63 6.55
CA THR A 282 9.68 -6.21 6.65
C THR A 282 10.62 -7.42 6.61
N LEU A 283 10.31 -8.48 7.35
CA LEU A 283 11.14 -9.70 7.38
C LEU A 283 11.14 -10.42 6.03
N GLY A 284 9.99 -10.54 5.37
CA GLY A 284 9.89 -11.13 4.03
C GLY A 284 10.66 -10.31 3.00
N GLY A 285 10.62 -8.97 3.09
CA GLY A 285 11.41 -8.08 2.25
C GLY A 285 12.93 -8.24 2.44
N VAL A 286 13.40 -8.25 3.70
CA VAL A 286 14.82 -8.51 4.04
C VAL A 286 15.24 -9.88 3.55
N ILE A 287 14.41 -10.90 3.78
CA ILE A 287 14.63 -12.24 3.29
C ILE A 287 14.77 -12.21 1.77
N CYS A 288 13.83 -11.68 0.99
CA CYS A 288 13.98 -11.59 -0.45
C CYS A 288 15.25 -10.84 -0.90
N GLY A 289 15.62 -9.78 -0.20
CA GLY A 289 16.83 -8.99 -0.49
C GLY A 289 18.13 -9.76 -0.26
N VAL A 290 18.22 -10.51 0.84
CA VAL A 290 19.40 -11.31 1.24
C VAL A 290 19.41 -12.66 0.52
N ILE A 291 18.27 -13.33 0.44
CA ILE A 291 18.07 -14.67 -0.15
C ILE A 291 18.11 -14.62 -1.67
N GLY A 292 17.66 -13.53 -2.31
CA GLY A 292 17.81 -13.30 -3.75
C GLY A 292 19.27 -13.30 -4.22
N TYR A 293 20.22 -13.07 -3.31
CA TYR A 293 21.66 -13.24 -3.56
C TYR A 293 22.11 -14.72 -3.57
N PHE A 294 21.52 -15.55 -2.71
CA PHE A 294 21.91 -16.97 -2.53
C PHE A 294 21.18 -17.94 -3.46
N TYR A 295 19.96 -17.62 -3.91
CA TYR A 295 19.12 -18.49 -4.74
C TYR A 295 19.18 -18.20 -6.24
N LYS A 296 20.39 -18.04 -6.81
CA LYS A 296 20.55 -18.05 -8.28
C LYS A 296 19.97 -19.32 -8.95
N ASN A 297 19.85 -20.42 -8.19
CA ASN A 297 19.50 -21.74 -8.71
C ASN A 297 18.04 -22.18 -8.46
N ILE A 298 17.30 -21.58 -7.52
CA ILE A 298 15.86 -21.86 -7.39
C ILE A 298 15.10 -21.02 -8.41
N ARG A 299 14.22 -21.69 -9.15
CA ARG A 299 13.31 -21.01 -10.07
C ARG A 299 12.33 -20.17 -9.25
N ARG A 300 12.33 -18.84 -9.45
CA ARG A 300 11.37 -17.89 -8.84
C ARG A 300 9.91 -18.36 -8.86
N ARG A 301 9.51 -19.09 -9.91
CA ARG A 301 8.18 -19.73 -10.02
C ARG A 301 7.83 -20.63 -8.84
N VAL A 302 8.80 -21.36 -8.28
CA VAL A 302 8.60 -22.24 -7.12
C VAL A 302 8.31 -21.42 -5.87
N ILE A 303 9.04 -20.32 -5.66
CA ILE A 303 8.86 -19.42 -4.51
C ILE A 303 7.47 -18.79 -4.56
N VAL A 304 7.09 -18.21 -5.70
CA VAL A 304 5.76 -17.59 -5.87
C VAL A 304 4.65 -18.61 -5.66
N THR A 305 4.80 -19.84 -6.16
CA THR A 305 3.78 -20.89 -5.97
C THR A 305 3.67 -21.30 -4.51
N ALA A 306 4.80 -21.52 -3.82
CA ALA A 306 4.81 -21.91 -2.42
C ALA A 306 4.19 -20.82 -1.51
N VAL A 307 4.51 -19.56 -1.75
CA VAL A 307 3.96 -18.43 -1.01
C VAL A 307 2.46 -18.25 -1.28
N THR A 308 2.01 -18.43 -2.52
CA THR A 308 0.58 -18.43 -2.85
C THR A 308 -0.17 -19.53 -2.10
N VAL A 309 0.37 -20.76 -2.05
CA VAL A 309 -0.24 -21.86 -1.28
C VAL A 309 -0.27 -21.54 0.22
N CYS A 310 0.83 -21.01 0.77
CA CYS A 310 0.88 -20.55 2.16
C CYS A 310 -0.21 -19.50 2.44
N ASN A 311 -0.37 -18.53 1.55
CA ASN A 311 -1.38 -17.48 1.70
C ASN A 311 -2.82 -18.03 1.67
N LEU A 312 -3.11 -18.99 0.79
CA LEU A 312 -4.42 -19.67 0.77
C LEU A 312 -4.69 -20.45 2.06
N LEU A 313 -3.68 -21.10 2.64
CA LEU A 313 -3.80 -21.79 3.92
C LEU A 313 -4.08 -20.80 5.05
N VAL A 314 -3.40 -19.65 5.07
CA VAL A 314 -3.61 -18.59 6.06
C VAL A 314 -5.04 -18.03 5.94
N ILE A 315 -5.53 -17.76 4.72
CA ILE A 315 -6.91 -17.33 4.49
C ILE A 315 -7.91 -18.39 4.98
N ALA A 316 -7.64 -19.68 4.76
CA ALA A 316 -8.49 -20.76 5.28
C ALA A 316 -8.52 -20.80 6.81
N VAL A 317 -7.37 -20.59 7.48
CA VAL A 317 -7.30 -20.49 8.94
C VAL A 317 -8.08 -19.28 9.46
N ILE A 318 -8.02 -18.14 8.77
CA ILE A 318 -8.81 -16.95 9.12
C ILE A 318 -10.30 -17.24 8.99
N PHE A 319 -10.72 -17.88 7.89
CA PHE A 319 -12.12 -18.27 7.69
C PHE A 319 -12.65 -19.23 8.78
N ILE A 320 -11.79 -20.09 9.32
CA ILE A 320 -12.14 -20.97 10.44
C ILE A 320 -12.24 -20.18 11.75
N ASN A 321 -11.34 -19.22 11.97
CA ASN A 321 -11.22 -18.46 13.22
C ASN A 321 -12.29 -17.38 13.41
N PHE A 322 -12.77 -16.76 12.33
CA PHE A 322 -13.68 -15.62 12.37
C PHE A 322 -15.09 -15.96 11.88
N PRO A 323 -16.15 -15.40 12.50
CA PRO A 323 -17.51 -15.54 12.00
C PRO A 323 -17.70 -14.73 10.70
N LYS A 324 -18.69 -15.11 9.89
CA LYS A 324 -18.96 -14.44 8.60
C LYS A 324 -19.30 -12.96 8.78
N GLU A 325 -20.00 -12.60 9.85
CA GLU A 325 -20.48 -11.23 10.08
C GLU A 325 -19.39 -10.26 10.55
N SER A 326 -18.25 -10.75 11.05
CA SER A 326 -17.19 -9.87 11.59
C SER A 326 -16.56 -8.96 10.53
N ALA A 327 -16.73 -9.24 9.25
CA ALA A 327 -16.24 -8.37 8.19
C ALA A 327 -17.05 -7.07 8.04
N LEU A 328 -18.31 -7.08 8.47
CA LEU A 328 -19.28 -6.00 8.21
C LEU A 328 -19.70 -5.29 9.48
N ASP A 329 -20.05 -6.04 10.53
CA ASP A 329 -20.64 -5.50 11.75
C ASP A 329 -20.03 -6.14 13.01
N GLU A 330 -20.16 -5.43 14.14
CA GLU A 330 -19.77 -5.95 15.45
C GLU A 330 -20.57 -7.21 15.79
N THR A 331 -19.86 -8.29 16.16
CA THR A 331 -20.50 -9.57 16.42
C THR A 331 -19.93 -10.30 17.63
N HIS A 332 -20.84 -10.95 18.34
CA HIS A 332 -20.55 -11.90 19.43
C HIS A 332 -20.69 -13.35 18.97
N GLU A 333 -20.89 -13.61 17.68
CA GLU A 333 -21.00 -14.96 17.15
C GLU A 333 -19.66 -15.71 17.22
N LEU A 334 -19.73 -17.03 17.17
CA LEU A 334 -18.56 -17.89 17.08
C LEU A 334 -18.29 -18.18 15.60
N GLY A 335 -17.00 -18.27 15.25
CA GLY A 335 -16.61 -18.93 14.02
C GLY A 335 -16.78 -20.46 14.14
N PHE A 336 -16.11 -21.20 13.26
CA PHE A 336 -16.06 -22.66 13.36
C PHE A 336 -15.32 -23.13 14.63
N ILE A 337 -14.39 -22.30 15.12
CA ILE A 337 -13.72 -22.45 16.41
C ILE A 337 -14.01 -21.24 17.29
N THR A 338 -13.73 -21.35 18.59
CA THR A 338 -13.68 -20.19 19.49
C THR A 338 -12.60 -19.22 18.98
N PRO A 339 -12.95 -17.96 18.62
CA PRO A 339 -12.01 -17.01 18.06
C PRO A 339 -10.78 -16.84 18.97
N SER A 340 -9.60 -17.08 18.43
CA SER A 340 -8.35 -17.02 19.17
C SER A 340 -7.52 -15.80 18.78
N THR A 341 -7.17 -15.00 19.79
CA THR A 341 -6.27 -13.84 19.69
C THR A 341 -4.92 -14.24 19.11
N THR A 342 -4.35 -15.37 19.52
CA THR A 342 -3.05 -15.85 19.04
C THR A 342 -3.10 -16.22 17.55
N ILE A 343 -4.18 -16.86 17.10
CA ILE A 343 -4.37 -17.21 15.69
C ILE A 343 -4.48 -15.94 14.85
N ALA A 344 -5.24 -14.94 15.30
CA ALA A 344 -5.36 -13.65 14.60
C ALA A 344 -4.00 -12.95 14.45
N ILE A 345 -3.23 -12.83 15.53
CA ILE A 345 -1.92 -12.17 15.47
C ILE A 345 -0.95 -12.94 14.54
N THR A 346 -0.94 -14.27 14.62
CA THR A 346 -0.08 -15.12 13.77
C THR A 346 -0.49 -15.03 12.31
N CYS A 347 -1.78 -15.00 12.00
CA CYS A 347 -2.27 -14.84 10.64
C CYS A 347 -1.91 -13.47 10.06
N GLY A 348 -1.95 -12.40 10.87
CA GLY A 348 -1.49 -11.07 10.45
C GLY A 348 -0.03 -11.09 9.98
N PHE A 349 0.86 -11.70 10.77
CA PHE A 349 2.26 -11.89 10.39
C PHE A 349 2.42 -12.59 9.03
N TRP A 350 1.74 -13.73 8.84
CA TRP A 350 1.88 -14.51 7.62
C TRP A 350 1.27 -13.82 6.40
N LEU A 351 0.17 -13.08 6.56
CA LEU A 351 -0.41 -12.29 5.47
C LEU A 351 0.60 -11.24 4.97
N GLY A 352 1.21 -10.48 5.88
CA GLY A 352 2.25 -9.52 5.52
C GLY A 352 3.49 -10.16 4.91
N PHE A 353 3.96 -11.27 5.50
CA PHE A 353 5.10 -12.03 5.00
C PHE A 353 4.89 -12.58 3.59
N ASN A 354 3.69 -13.08 3.29
CA ASN A 354 3.38 -13.61 1.96
C ASN A 354 3.22 -12.47 0.94
N ASP A 355 2.57 -11.36 1.31
CA ASP A 355 2.32 -10.23 0.44
C ASP A 355 3.62 -9.61 -0.11
N VAL A 356 4.59 -9.33 0.77
CA VAL A 356 5.86 -8.72 0.35
C VAL A 356 6.65 -9.59 -0.61
N ILE A 357 6.69 -10.91 -0.38
CA ILE A 357 7.46 -11.82 -1.21
C ILE A 357 6.86 -11.84 -2.61
N ILE A 358 5.53 -11.89 -2.71
CA ILE A 358 4.86 -11.84 -4.00
C ILE A 358 5.12 -10.49 -4.70
N LYS A 359 5.09 -9.36 -3.98
CA LYS A 359 5.37 -8.02 -4.54
C LYS A 359 6.79 -7.90 -5.08
N VAL A 360 7.80 -8.35 -4.32
CA VAL A 360 9.22 -8.29 -4.71
C VAL A 360 9.50 -9.19 -5.92
N GLU A 361 9.01 -10.43 -5.90
CA GLU A 361 9.22 -11.37 -7.00
C GLU A 361 8.56 -10.88 -8.29
N LYS A 362 7.38 -10.25 -8.21
CA LYS A 362 6.70 -9.65 -9.37
C LYS A 362 7.48 -8.52 -10.01
N HIS A 363 7.99 -7.58 -9.22
CA HIS A 363 8.79 -6.46 -9.74
C HIS A 363 10.09 -6.92 -10.36
N SER A 364 10.59 -8.10 -9.96
CA SER A 364 11.79 -8.68 -10.55
C SER A 364 11.57 -9.42 -11.88
N LEU A 365 10.32 -9.67 -12.30
CA LEU A 365 9.99 -10.37 -13.55
C LEU A 365 10.10 -9.48 -14.79
N PHE A 366 10.03 -8.16 -14.60
CA PHE A 366 10.19 -7.12 -15.63
C PHE A 366 11.58 -6.51 -15.52
#